data_AF-A0A974P1B8-F1
#
_entry.id   AF-A0A974P1B8-F1
#
_cell.length_a   1.000
_cell.length_b   1.000
_cell.length_c   1.000
_cell.angle_alpha   90.00
_cell.angle_beta   90.00
_cell.angle_gamma   90.00
#
_symmetry.space_group_name_H-M   'P 1'
#
loop_
_entity.id
_entity.type
_entity.pdbx_description
1 polymer ?
#
loop_
_entity_poly.entity_id
_entity_poly.type
_entity_poly.pdbx_seq_one_letter_code
_entity_poly.pdbx_strand_id
1 'polypeptide(L)'
;MLEEFFKVQRGRLIQKRLKAEYENISRKKSLRQNAGKKGGDTKALKNKGNDPSNASVLPGDMRAFPEPEPDPEVVEPSSSKAGVPEWKDRLAEAVVAAGDMADLTAIPMQHAADLRALVEPNSGAPCTWDEVLTAIGLLAARQRQRGKPIRAWSWVRDDALALRDKRLNAINPAPNVVPMTTPAPTPSPNRSARTTTKRAA
;
A
#
# COMPACT_ATOMS: atom_id res chain seq x y z
N MET A 1 20.71 -32.32 31.26
CA MET A 1 19.72 -31.67 32.15
C MET A 1 18.55 -31.10 31.34
N LEU A 2 17.74 -31.93 30.68
CA LEU A 2 16.53 -31.51 29.94
C LEU A 2 15.30 -32.38 30.26
N GLU A 3 15.53 -33.59 30.77
CA GLU A 3 14.51 -34.57 31.14
C GLU A 3 13.63 -34.13 32.32
N GLU A 4 14.09 -33.17 33.12
CA GLU A 4 13.35 -32.63 34.27
C GLU A 4 12.17 -31.73 33.84
N PHE A 5 12.33 -31.00 32.73
CA PHE A 5 11.36 -29.99 32.29
C PHE A 5 10.47 -30.46 31.12
N PHE A 6 10.97 -31.39 30.30
CA PHE A 6 10.30 -31.84 29.09
C PHE A 6 9.99 -33.34 29.16
N LYS A 7 8.75 -33.69 28.88
CA LYS A 7 8.35 -35.09 28.67
C LYS A 7 8.21 -35.36 27.18
N VAL A 8 8.92 -36.34 26.66
CA VAL A 8 8.70 -36.85 25.31
C VAL A 8 7.45 -37.71 25.32
N GLN A 9 6.40 -37.31 24.63
CA GLN A 9 5.23 -38.14 24.36
C GLN A 9 5.03 -38.24 22.86
N ARG A 10 5.00 -39.46 22.32
CA ARG A 10 4.80 -39.74 20.88
C ARG A 10 5.76 -38.96 19.97
N GLY A 11 7.04 -38.87 20.37
CA GLY A 11 8.06 -38.13 19.63
C GLY A 11 7.96 -36.61 19.72
N ARG A 12 7.09 -36.05 20.57
CA ARG A 12 6.98 -34.60 20.80
C ARG A 12 7.38 -34.24 22.22
N LEU A 13 8.20 -33.20 22.38
CA LEU A 13 8.55 -32.64 23.68
C LEU A 13 7.38 -31.81 24.20
N ILE A 14 6.89 -32.13 25.39
CA ILE A 14 5.78 -31.44 26.05
C ILE A 14 6.26 -30.89 27.39
N GLN A 15 6.11 -29.58 27.57
CA GLN A 15 6.37 -28.90 28.84
C GLN A 15 5.07 -28.83 29.65
N LYS A 16 5.06 -29.42 30.85
CA LYS A 16 3.85 -29.52 31.69
C LYS A 16 3.25 -28.16 32.06
N ARG A 17 4.11 -27.19 32.40
CA ARG A 17 3.70 -25.84 32.80
C ARG A 17 2.99 -25.13 31.65
N LEU A 18 3.60 -25.14 30.47
CA LEU A 18 3.04 -24.51 29.27
C LEU A 18 1.68 -25.09 28.90
N LYS A 19 1.53 -26.42 29.01
CA LYS A 19 0.25 -27.09 28.78
C LYS A 19 -0.83 -26.64 29.77
N ALA A 20 -0.50 -26.54 31.06
CA ALA A 20 -1.43 -26.09 32.08
C ALA A 20 -1.88 -24.64 31.88
N GLU A 21 -0.95 -23.75 31.48
CA GLU A 21 -1.25 -22.36 31.17
C GLU A 21 -2.18 -22.24 29.95
N TYR A 22 -1.88 -22.99 28.88
CA TYR A 22 -2.74 -23.04 27.70
C TYR A 22 -4.17 -23.50 28.02
N GLU A 23 -4.32 -24.59 28.79
CA GLU A 23 -5.63 -25.09 29.19
C GLU A 23 -6.41 -24.08 30.04
N ASN A 24 -5.74 -23.34 30.92
CA ASN A 24 -6.36 -22.30 31.73
C ASN A 24 -6.85 -21.13 30.86
N ILE A 25 -6.03 -20.68 29.91
CA ILE A 25 -6.40 -19.59 29.02
C ILE A 25 -7.55 -20.00 28.09
N SER A 26 -7.48 -21.20 27.52
CA SER A 26 -8.54 -21.76 26.67
C SER A 26 -9.87 -21.85 27.43
N ARG A 27 -9.85 -22.32 28.68
CA ARG A 27 -11.03 -22.35 29.56
C ARG A 27 -11.60 -20.96 29.81
N LYS A 28 -10.76 -19.99 30.19
CA LYS A 28 -11.19 -18.60 30.43
C LYS A 28 -11.78 -17.94 29.17
N LYS A 29 -11.22 -18.23 27.99
CA LYS A 29 -11.72 -17.72 26.70
C LYS A 29 -13.11 -18.28 26.39
N SER A 30 -13.29 -19.60 26.53
CA SER A 30 -14.57 -20.28 26.33
C SER A 30 -15.66 -19.74 27.28
N LEU A 31 -15.34 -19.55 28.56
CA LEU A 31 -16.29 -18.99 29.54
C LEU A 31 -16.75 -17.58 29.17
N ARG A 32 -15.84 -16.69 28.75
CA ARG A 32 -16.18 -15.34 28.31
C ARG A 32 -17.06 -15.34 27.06
N GLN A 33 -16.76 -16.21 26.10
CA GLN A 33 -17.57 -16.35 24.89
C GLN A 33 -19.00 -16.83 25.20
N ASN A 34 -19.13 -17.82 26.08
CA ASN A 34 -20.45 -18.33 26.50
C ASN A 34 -21.25 -17.29 27.29
N ALA A 35 -20.61 -16.51 28.15
CA ALA A 35 -21.25 -15.41 28.87
C ALA A 35 -21.73 -14.31 27.91
N GLY A 36 -20.90 -13.93 26.93
CA GLY A 36 -21.25 -12.97 25.88
C GLY A 36 -22.45 -13.44 25.06
N LYS A 37 -22.45 -14.71 24.64
CA LYS A 37 -23.57 -15.32 23.90
C LYS A 37 -24.87 -15.26 24.69
N LYS A 38 -24.88 -15.73 25.95
CA LYS A 38 -26.08 -15.69 26.81
C LYS A 38 -26.58 -14.25 27.06
N GLY A 39 -25.67 -13.29 27.18
CA GLY A 39 -26.00 -11.87 27.33
C GLY A 39 -26.60 -11.26 26.05
N GLY A 40 -26.12 -11.68 24.88
CA GLY A 40 -26.71 -11.30 23.58
C GLY A 40 -28.11 -11.88 23.41
N ASP A 41 -28.26 -13.19 23.68
CA ASP A 41 -29.52 -13.92 23.53
C ASP A 41 -30.64 -13.33 24.42
N THR A 42 -30.31 -12.99 25.67
CA THR A 42 -31.28 -12.34 26.59
C THR A 42 -31.69 -10.94 26.15
N LYS A 43 -30.79 -10.18 25.49
CA LYS A 43 -31.14 -8.88 24.91
C LYS A 43 -32.01 -9.01 23.67
N ALA A 44 -31.81 -10.04 22.84
CA ALA A 44 -32.65 -10.30 21.68
C ALA A 44 -34.07 -10.74 22.04
N LEU A 45 -34.26 -11.44 23.16
CA LEU A 45 -35.60 -11.82 23.64
C LEU A 45 -36.54 -10.61 23.85
N LYS A 46 -35.99 -9.40 24.10
CA LYS A 46 -36.78 -8.16 24.23
C LYS A 46 -37.13 -7.51 22.89
N ASN A 47 -36.45 -7.88 21.81
CA ASN A 47 -36.75 -7.42 20.46
C ASN A 47 -37.70 -8.41 19.80
N LYS A 48 -39.02 -8.18 19.90
CA LYS A 48 -40.17 -8.92 19.33
C LYS A 48 -39.91 -9.72 18.01
N GLY A 49 -39.12 -10.79 18.06
CA GLY A 49 -38.78 -11.63 16.91
C GLY A 49 -37.60 -11.17 16.02
N ASN A 50 -36.81 -10.16 16.40
CA ASN A 50 -35.60 -9.82 15.65
C ASN A 50 -34.40 -10.63 16.16
N ASP A 51 -33.59 -11.14 15.25
CA ASP A 51 -32.38 -11.89 15.58
C ASP A 51 -31.36 -11.05 16.37
N PRO A 52 -30.63 -11.65 17.32
CA PRO A 52 -29.51 -10.98 17.97
C PRO A 52 -28.47 -10.57 16.93
N SER A 53 -28.18 -9.27 16.83
CA SER A 53 -27.01 -8.74 16.15
C SER A 53 -25.73 -9.07 16.94
N ASN A 54 -25.37 -10.35 17.03
CA ASN A 54 -24.07 -10.76 17.55
C ASN A 54 -23.01 -10.45 16.49
N ALA A 55 -22.00 -9.65 16.86
CA ALA A 55 -20.84 -9.37 16.01
C ALA A 55 -20.06 -10.68 15.78
N SER A 56 -20.33 -11.36 14.66
CA SER A 56 -19.74 -12.66 14.31
C SER A 56 -18.29 -12.55 13.82
N VAL A 57 -17.78 -11.34 13.63
CA VAL A 57 -16.44 -11.09 13.10
C VAL A 57 -15.68 -10.14 14.01
N LEU A 58 -15.11 -10.67 15.09
CA LEU A 58 -13.98 -10.04 15.78
C LEU A 58 -12.71 -10.77 15.32
N PRO A 59 -11.68 -10.06 14.82
CA PRO A 59 -10.36 -10.64 14.56
C PRO A 59 -9.91 -11.43 15.79
N GLY A 60 -9.49 -12.67 15.59
CA GLY A 60 -9.14 -13.58 16.69
C GLY A 60 -8.14 -12.94 17.65
N ASP A 61 -8.56 -12.74 18.90
CA ASP A 61 -7.71 -12.20 19.95
C ASP A 61 -6.56 -13.20 20.22
N MET A 62 -5.37 -12.92 19.64
CA MET A 62 -4.15 -13.76 19.73
C MET A 62 -3.39 -13.57 21.04
N ARG A 63 -3.86 -12.69 21.94
CA ARG A 63 -3.23 -12.40 23.24
C ARG A 63 -3.29 -13.54 24.27
N ALA A 64 -3.76 -14.72 23.86
CA ALA A 64 -3.99 -15.89 24.71
C ALA A 64 -2.85 -16.93 24.67
N PHE A 65 -1.82 -16.72 23.85
CA PHE A 65 -0.64 -17.58 23.83
C PHE A 65 0.59 -16.74 24.19
N PRO A 66 1.43 -17.17 25.14
CA PRO A 66 2.79 -16.63 25.24
C PRO A 66 3.51 -16.90 23.91
N GLU A 67 4.02 -15.85 23.26
CA GLU A 67 4.77 -15.98 22.02
C GLU A 67 6.01 -16.87 22.27
N PRO A 68 6.30 -17.87 21.42
CA PRO A 68 7.58 -18.57 21.48
C PRO A 68 8.72 -17.56 21.33
N GLU A 69 9.80 -17.71 22.10
CA GLU A 69 10.99 -16.85 21.97
C GLU A 69 11.44 -16.83 20.50
N PRO A 70 11.69 -15.64 19.94
CA PRO A 70 12.01 -15.50 18.52
C PRO A 70 13.35 -16.19 18.21
N ASP A 71 13.33 -17.09 17.24
CA ASP A 71 14.54 -17.49 16.50
C ASP A 71 15.24 -16.22 15.97
N PRO A 72 16.59 -16.20 15.91
CA PRO A 72 17.34 -15.02 15.49
C PRO A 72 16.83 -14.48 14.15
N GLU A 73 16.32 -13.24 14.18
CA GLU A 73 15.61 -12.58 13.09
C GLU A 73 16.43 -12.60 11.79
N VAL A 74 15.90 -13.30 10.78
CA VAL A 74 16.10 -12.85 9.40
C VAL A 74 15.31 -11.55 9.28
N VAL A 75 16.03 -10.43 9.27
CA VAL A 75 15.48 -9.08 9.19
C VAL A 75 14.69 -8.93 7.88
N GLU A 76 13.39 -9.19 7.94
CA GLU A 76 12.46 -8.69 6.92
C GLU A 76 12.10 -7.23 7.27
N PRO A 77 12.21 -6.29 6.32
CA PRO A 77 12.03 -4.87 6.61
C PRO A 77 10.56 -4.56 6.92
N SER A 78 10.26 -4.48 8.22
CA SER A 78 8.98 -3.99 8.72
C SER A 78 8.76 -2.51 8.31
N SER A 79 7.75 -2.31 7.46
CA SER A 79 7.32 -1.03 6.88
C SER A 79 6.50 -0.17 7.87
N SER A 80 6.95 -0.05 9.12
CA SER A 80 6.23 0.75 10.14
C SER A 80 7.18 1.33 11.17
N LYS A 81 7.97 2.34 10.77
CA LYS A 81 8.51 3.35 11.69
C LYS A 81 8.28 4.75 11.12
N ALA A 82 7.02 5.19 11.16
CA ALA A 82 6.70 6.62 11.20
C ALA A 82 7.14 7.15 12.58
N GLY A 83 8.44 7.34 12.76
CA GLY A 83 9.02 7.70 14.06
C GLY A 83 10.53 7.91 14.06
N VAL A 84 11.19 7.94 12.90
CA VAL A 84 12.53 8.51 12.80
C VAL A 84 12.35 10.03 12.73
N PRO A 85 12.98 10.83 13.62
CA PRO A 85 12.89 12.30 13.61
C PRO A 85 13.06 12.90 12.22
N GLU A 86 13.95 12.32 11.43
CA GLU A 86 14.26 12.68 10.04
C GLU A 86 13.03 12.82 9.12
N TRP A 87 12.06 11.92 9.22
CA TRP A 87 10.90 11.94 8.30
C TRP A 87 9.88 13.02 8.65
N LYS A 88 9.90 13.54 9.89
CA LYS A 88 9.10 14.72 10.24
C LYS A 88 9.68 15.98 9.60
N ASP A 89 11.00 16.10 9.57
CA ASP A 89 11.69 17.23 8.94
C ASP A 89 11.48 17.21 7.43
N ARG A 90 11.60 16.03 6.80
CA ARG A 90 11.27 15.84 5.38
C ARG A 90 9.80 16.18 5.08
N LEU A 91 8.87 15.78 5.94
CA LEU A 91 7.46 16.16 5.75
C LEU A 91 7.26 17.67 5.83
N ALA A 92 7.92 18.35 6.77
CA ALA A 92 7.87 19.81 6.86
C ALA A 92 8.43 20.47 5.59
N GLU A 93 9.54 19.96 5.05
CA GLU A 93 10.12 20.43 3.80
C GLU A 93 9.18 20.21 2.59
N ALA A 94 8.51 19.06 2.52
CA ALA A 94 7.51 18.78 1.50
C ALA A 94 6.31 19.76 1.59
N VAL A 95 5.87 20.10 2.80
CA VAL A 95 4.83 21.11 3.03
C VAL A 95 5.30 22.50 2.59
N VAL A 96 6.55 22.86 2.89
CA VAL A 96 7.15 24.13 2.40
C VAL A 96 7.20 24.17 0.87
N ALA A 97 7.57 23.07 0.22
CA ALA A 97 7.60 22.98 -1.25
C ALA A 97 6.20 23.05 -1.89
N ALA A 98 5.18 22.51 -1.22
CA ALA A 98 3.79 22.61 -1.66
C ALA A 98 3.19 24.02 -1.41
N GLY A 99 3.72 24.75 -0.43
CA GLY A 99 3.31 26.10 -0.08
C GLY A 99 1.86 26.18 0.41
N ASP A 100 1.17 27.24 -0.02
CA ASP A 100 -0.26 27.52 0.21
C ASP A 100 -1.21 26.51 -0.44
N MET A 101 -0.73 25.67 -1.35
CA MET A 101 -1.56 24.68 -2.03
C MET A 101 -1.76 23.40 -1.22
N ALA A 102 -1.06 23.22 -0.10
CA ALA A 102 -1.21 22.03 0.75
C ALA A 102 -2.42 22.15 1.69
N ASP A 103 -3.37 21.22 1.58
CA ASP A 103 -4.50 21.11 2.52
C ASP A 103 -4.10 20.29 3.76
N LEU A 104 -3.49 20.94 4.76
CA LEU A 104 -3.04 20.29 5.98
C LEU A 104 -4.17 19.76 6.88
N THR A 105 -5.43 20.12 6.57
CA THR A 105 -6.59 19.57 7.27
C THR A 105 -6.89 18.13 6.85
N ALA A 106 -6.41 17.73 5.67
CA ALA A 106 -6.59 16.38 5.16
C ALA A 106 -5.63 15.41 5.87
N ILE A 107 -6.16 14.34 6.48
CA ILE A 107 -5.39 13.28 7.13
C ILE A 107 -4.26 12.73 6.24
N PRO A 108 -4.46 12.48 4.93
CA PRO A 108 -3.40 11.98 4.06
C PRO A 108 -2.21 12.94 3.90
N MET A 109 -2.38 14.24 4.17
CA MET A 109 -1.31 15.24 4.12
C MET A 109 -0.45 15.24 5.38
N GLN A 110 -0.94 14.68 6.49
CA GLN A 110 -0.25 14.67 7.78
C GLN A 110 0.75 13.50 7.91
N HIS A 111 0.72 12.55 6.98
CA HIS A 111 1.55 11.35 7.04
C HIS A 111 2.52 11.29 5.85
N ALA A 112 3.79 11.06 6.12
CA ALA A 112 4.84 10.93 5.10
C ALA A 112 4.89 9.53 4.44
N ALA A 113 3.88 8.68 4.64
CA ALA A 113 3.91 7.29 4.18
C ALA A 113 4.05 7.17 2.64
N ASP A 114 3.29 7.97 1.89
CA ASP A 114 3.35 7.99 0.43
C ASP A 114 4.69 8.53 -0.08
N LEU A 115 5.22 9.58 0.55
CA LEU A 115 6.51 10.18 0.19
C LEU A 115 7.65 9.20 0.49
N ARG A 116 7.57 8.49 1.62
CA ARG A 116 8.52 7.45 2.00
C ARG A 116 8.52 6.31 1.00
N ALA A 117 7.35 5.87 0.51
CA ALA A 117 7.27 4.82 -0.50
C ALA A 117 7.94 5.18 -1.83
N LEU A 118 8.17 6.48 -2.11
CA LEU A 118 8.92 6.93 -3.30
C LEU A 118 10.44 6.88 -3.11
N VAL A 119 10.91 7.27 -1.92
CA VAL A 119 12.36 7.33 -1.60
C VAL A 119 12.89 5.97 -1.14
N GLU A 120 12.06 5.19 -0.45
CA GLU A 120 12.36 3.85 0.06
C GLU A 120 11.36 2.86 -0.53
N PRO A 121 11.39 2.59 -1.85
CA PRO A 121 10.45 1.65 -2.46
C PRO A 121 10.81 0.21 -2.10
N ASN A 122 9.80 -0.63 -1.92
CA ASN A 122 10.00 -2.08 -1.72
C ASN A 122 10.57 -2.78 -2.97
N SER A 123 10.44 -2.16 -4.15
CA SER A 123 10.91 -2.69 -5.42
C SER A 123 11.20 -1.57 -6.41
N GLY A 124 12.28 -1.71 -7.19
CA GLY A 124 12.72 -0.73 -8.19
C GLY A 124 13.71 0.31 -7.65
N ALA A 125 14.17 1.18 -8.55
CA ALA A 125 15.09 2.26 -8.19
C ALA A 125 14.37 3.34 -7.34
N PRO A 126 14.97 3.81 -6.25
CA PRO A 126 14.42 4.89 -5.43
C PRO A 126 14.41 6.23 -6.19
N CYS A 127 13.41 7.05 -5.89
CA CYS A 127 13.44 8.48 -6.21
C CYS A 127 14.38 9.20 -5.24
N THR A 128 15.13 10.19 -5.71
CA THR A 128 15.87 11.08 -4.80
C THR A 128 14.90 12.05 -4.14
N TRP A 129 15.27 12.56 -2.96
CA TRP A 129 14.40 13.51 -2.25
C TRP A 129 14.18 14.81 -3.04
N ASP A 130 15.21 15.32 -3.72
CA ASP A 130 15.10 16.49 -4.62
C ASP A 130 14.12 16.26 -5.78
N GLU A 131 14.07 15.05 -6.36
CA GLU A 131 13.08 14.70 -7.39
C GLU A 131 11.66 14.78 -6.83
N VAL A 132 11.46 14.32 -5.59
CA VAL A 132 10.17 14.38 -4.91
C VAL A 132 9.76 15.83 -4.62
N LEU A 133 10.67 16.67 -4.13
CA LEU A 133 10.39 18.10 -3.91
C LEU A 133 10.08 18.84 -5.22
N THR A 134 10.79 18.52 -6.29
CA THR A 134 10.53 19.08 -7.63
C THR A 134 9.14 18.66 -8.12
N ALA A 135 8.77 17.39 -7.96
CA ALA A 135 7.45 16.89 -8.31
C ALA A 135 6.32 17.56 -7.51
N ILE A 136 6.54 17.81 -6.21
CA ILE A 136 5.60 18.57 -5.36
C ILE A 136 5.40 19.98 -5.91
N GLY A 137 6.47 20.68 -6.27
CA GLY A 137 6.40 22.02 -6.86
C GLY A 137 5.62 22.04 -8.19
N LEU A 138 5.85 21.06 -9.06
CA LEU A 138 5.11 20.89 -10.32
C LEU A 138 3.61 20.63 -10.08
N LEU A 139 3.29 19.77 -9.12
CA LEU A 139 1.92 19.48 -8.73
C LEU A 139 1.25 20.73 -8.14
N ALA A 140 1.93 21.46 -7.27
CA ALA A 140 1.42 22.70 -6.67
C ALA A 140 1.12 23.76 -7.74
N ALA A 141 2.02 23.93 -8.72
CA ALA A 141 1.78 24.83 -9.85
C ALA A 141 0.55 24.40 -10.67
N ARG A 142 0.41 23.11 -10.97
CA ARG A 142 -0.74 22.55 -11.71
C ARG A 142 -2.06 22.74 -10.93
N GLN A 143 -2.01 22.57 -9.62
CA GLN A 143 -3.17 22.71 -8.74
C GLN A 143 -3.57 24.17 -8.53
N ARG A 144 -2.60 25.10 -8.50
CA ARG A 144 -2.86 26.54 -8.49
C ARG A 144 -3.64 26.98 -9.73
N GLN A 145 -3.30 26.46 -10.92
CA GLN A 145 -4.05 26.73 -12.16
C GLN A 145 -5.50 26.19 -12.10
N ARG A 146 -5.73 25.13 -11.33
CA ARG A 146 -7.05 24.49 -11.17
C ARG A 146 -7.86 25.06 -10.00
N GLY A 147 -7.26 25.91 -9.16
CA GLY A 147 -7.88 26.46 -7.97
C GLY A 147 -8.25 25.41 -6.92
N LYS A 148 -7.58 24.25 -6.90
CA LYS A 148 -7.87 23.16 -5.96
C LYS A 148 -6.61 22.83 -5.15
N PRO A 149 -6.70 22.64 -3.83
CA PRO A 149 -5.54 22.28 -3.04
C PRO A 149 -5.15 20.81 -3.21
N ILE A 150 -3.90 20.50 -2.89
CA ILE A 150 -3.36 19.14 -2.79
C ILE A 150 -3.89 18.53 -1.49
N ARG A 151 -4.57 17.39 -1.60
CA ARG A 151 -5.20 16.69 -0.46
C ARG A 151 -4.53 15.37 -0.09
N ALA A 152 -3.60 14.89 -0.91
CA ALA A 152 -2.88 13.65 -0.66
C ALA A 152 -1.50 13.66 -1.34
N TRP A 153 -0.51 13.12 -0.63
CA TRP A 153 0.85 12.95 -1.15
C TRP A 153 0.95 11.90 -2.26
N SER A 154 0.02 10.94 -2.32
CA SER A 154 -0.07 9.99 -3.44
C SER A 154 -0.15 10.64 -4.83
N TRP A 155 -0.64 11.88 -4.94
CA TRP A 155 -0.71 12.62 -6.22
C TRP A 155 0.65 13.03 -6.77
N VAL A 156 1.68 13.06 -5.93
CA VAL A 156 3.06 13.38 -6.32
C VAL A 156 3.72 12.21 -7.06
N ARG A 157 3.21 10.98 -6.87
CA ARG A 157 3.84 9.73 -7.33
C ARG A 157 4.19 9.76 -8.82
N ASP A 158 3.23 10.09 -9.67
CA ASP A 158 3.43 10.01 -11.13
C ASP A 158 4.50 11.01 -11.61
N ASP A 159 4.45 12.24 -11.10
CA ASP A 159 5.43 13.28 -11.45
C ASP A 159 6.83 12.93 -10.90
N ALA A 160 6.93 12.35 -9.69
CA ALA A 160 8.20 11.92 -9.11
C ALA A 160 8.82 10.73 -9.85
N LEU A 161 8.01 9.75 -10.24
CA LEU A 161 8.46 8.61 -11.05
C LEU A 161 8.91 9.06 -12.44
N ALA A 162 8.22 10.02 -13.07
CA ALA A 162 8.62 10.57 -14.35
C ALA A 162 10.01 11.25 -14.28
N LEU A 163 10.30 11.97 -13.19
CA LEU A 163 11.62 12.59 -12.98
C LEU A 163 12.72 11.53 -12.75
N ARG A 164 12.43 10.50 -11.95
CA ARG A 164 13.34 9.37 -11.74
C ARG A 164 13.65 8.68 -13.06
N ASP A 165 12.63 8.36 -13.85
CA ASP A 165 12.79 7.65 -15.12
C ASP A 165 13.55 8.52 -16.13
N LYS A 166 13.34 9.84 -16.12
CA LYS A 166 14.15 10.79 -16.91
C LYS A 166 15.62 10.75 -16.50
N ARG A 167 15.94 10.69 -15.21
CA ARG A 167 17.32 10.53 -14.72
C ARG A 167 17.92 9.19 -15.15
N LEU A 168 17.18 8.09 -14.98
CA LEU A 168 17.64 6.76 -15.37
C LEU A 168 17.90 6.67 -16.88
N ASN A 169 17.03 7.27 -17.70
CA ASN A 169 17.20 7.36 -19.14
C ASN A 169 18.37 8.28 -19.55
N ALA A 170 18.69 9.30 -18.76
CA ALA A 170 19.84 10.17 -19.02
C ALA A 170 21.18 9.47 -18.71
N ILE A 171 21.21 8.59 -17.71
CA ILE A 171 22.40 7.82 -17.32
C ILE A 171 22.63 6.64 -18.28
N ASN A 172 21.55 5.96 -18.67
CA ASN A 172 21.58 4.91 -19.67
C ASN A 172 20.64 5.30 -20.81
N PRO A 173 21.11 6.13 -21.78
CA PRO A 173 20.34 6.34 -22.98
C PRO A 173 20.17 4.97 -23.63
N ALA A 174 18.92 4.47 -23.68
CA ALA A 174 18.62 3.29 -24.47
C ALA A 174 19.25 3.49 -25.86
N PRO A 175 19.90 2.47 -26.46
CA PRO A 175 20.37 2.59 -27.83
C PRO A 175 19.16 3.04 -28.63
N ASN A 176 19.27 4.23 -29.22
CA ASN A 176 18.22 4.94 -29.93
C ASN A 176 17.54 3.92 -30.85
N VAL A 177 16.38 3.37 -30.45
CA VAL A 177 15.58 2.54 -31.35
C VAL A 177 14.96 3.56 -32.27
N VAL A 178 15.73 3.95 -33.28
CA VAL A 178 15.22 4.68 -34.44
C VAL A 178 14.01 3.85 -34.87
N PRO A 179 12.78 4.38 -34.80
CA PRO A 179 11.66 3.66 -35.38
C PRO A 179 12.06 3.45 -36.83
N MET A 180 12.28 2.19 -37.23
CA MET A 180 12.31 1.84 -38.63
C MET A 180 10.94 2.23 -39.16
N THR A 181 10.82 3.45 -39.66
CA THR A 181 9.77 3.85 -40.58
C THR A 181 9.89 2.90 -41.74
N THR A 182 9.12 1.81 -41.70
CA THR A 182 8.77 1.04 -42.88
C THR A 182 8.29 2.04 -43.92
N PRO A 183 8.97 2.15 -45.09
CA PRO A 183 8.55 3.07 -46.12
C PRO A 183 7.12 2.72 -46.53
N ALA A 184 6.26 3.74 -46.53
CA ALA A 184 4.88 3.62 -46.97
C ALA A 184 4.84 2.96 -48.37
N PRO A 185 3.92 2.02 -48.61
CA PRO A 185 3.79 1.40 -49.93
C PRO A 185 3.46 2.49 -50.95
N THR A 186 4.33 2.60 -51.95
CA THR A 186 4.22 3.51 -53.09
C THR A 186 2.93 3.17 -53.86
N PRO A 187 2.06 4.15 -54.16
CA PRO A 187 0.93 3.91 -55.04
C PRO A 187 1.44 3.66 -56.46
N SER A 188 1.21 2.43 -56.94
CA SER A 188 1.57 1.96 -58.27
C SER A 188 0.84 2.77 -59.35
N PRO A 189 1.52 3.25 -60.41
CA PRO A 189 0.88 3.97 -61.51
C PRO A 189 0.55 3.02 -62.66
N ASN A 190 -0.73 2.72 -62.86
CA ASN A 190 -1.28 2.28 -64.16
C ASN A 190 -2.79 2.54 -64.16
N ARG A 191 -3.27 3.64 -64.75
CA ARG A 191 -3.47 3.89 -66.19
C ARG A 191 -4.33 2.82 -66.87
N SER A 192 -5.63 3.10 -67.06
CA SER A 192 -6.19 3.38 -68.39
C SER A 192 -7.72 3.57 -68.38
N ALA A 193 -8.10 4.76 -68.85
CA ALA A 193 -9.32 5.17 -69.54
C ALA A 193 -10.41 4.15 -69.88
N ARG A 194 -11.67 4.56 -69.70
CA ARG A 194 -12.66 4.50 -70.78
C ARG A 194 -13.73 5.59 -70.66
N THR A 195 -13.80 6.40 -71.70
CA THR A 195 -14.84 7.37 -72.07
C THR A 195 -16.20 6.71 -72.32
N THR A 196 -17.30 7.44 -72.12
CA THR A 196 -18.39 7.62 -73.11
C THR A 196 -19.48 8.58 -72.60
N THR A 197 -19.53 9.72 -73.26
CA THR A 197 -20.68 10.58 -73.64
C THR A 197 -22.10 10.05 -73.40
N LYS A 198 -22.98 10.88 -72.80
CA LYS A 198 -24.27 11.22 -73.43
C LYS A 198 -24.85 12.56 -72.96
N ARG A 199 -25.41 13.25 -73.95
CA ARG A 199 -25.83 14.65 -74.05
C ARG A 199 -27.34 14.76 -73.75
N ALA A 200 -27.72 15.92 -73.19
CA ALA A 200 -28.95 16.71 -73.28
C ALA A 200 -30.31 16.05 -73.58
N ALA A 201 -31.31 16.48 -72.79
CA ALA A 201 -32.44 17.26 -73.28
C ALA A 201 -32.72 18.38 -72.28
#